data_AF-A0A8J5UT27-F1
#
_entry.id   AF-A0A8J5UT27-F1
#
_cell.length_a   1.000
_cell.length_b   1.000
_cell.length_c   1.000
_cell.angle_alpha   90.00
_cell.angle_beta   90.00
_cell.angle_gamma   90.00
#
_symmetry.space_group_name_H-M   'P 1'
#
loop_
_entity.id
_entity.type
_entity.pdbx_description
1 polymer ?
#
loop_
_entity_poly.entity_id
_entity_poly.type
_entity_poly.pdbx_seq_one_letter_code
_entity_poly.pdbx_strand_id
1 'polypeptide(L)'
;MKTEITLSVVGILLAVFMTVNADANTEIAKKIKKAFVGVVVACNDKITPENFMKLIQNPAAMSSNSELNCFKACAATHVELMKDGKLQIEVFEERVNSFLGDDKKNMAKIIINVTKPCVKEANQSGNECDVAGKFQECMKKFHVPYL
;
A
#
# COMPACT_ATOMS: atom_id res chain seq x y z
N MET A 1 -20.37 2.27 -24.33
CA MET A 1 -19.54 1.05 -24.20
C MET A 1 -18.47 1.23 -23.11
N LYS A 2 -18.87 1.56 -21.86
CA LYS A 2 -17.94 1.78 -20.73
C LYS A 2 -18.28 0.94 -19.49
N THR A 3 -19.43 0.28 -19.48
CA THR A 3 -20.00 -0.38 -18.29
C THR A 3 -19.64 -1.87 -18.19
N GLU A 4 -19.28 -2.52 -19.30
CA GLU A 4 -19.04 -3.97 -19.31
C GLU A 4 -17.60 -4.36 -18.93
N ILE A 5 -16.62 -3.49 -19.21
CA ILE A 5 -15.21 -3.75 -18.86
C ILE A 5 -14.99 -3.69 -17.34
N THR A 6 -15.75 -2.86 -16.62
CA THR A 6 -15.63 -2.69 -15.17
C THR A 6 -16.02 -3.95 -14.40
N LEU A 7 -17.03 -4.68 -14.87
CA LEU A 7 -17.51 -5.89 -14.18
C LEU A 7 -16.54 -7.06 -14.34
N SER A 8 -15.94 -7.23 -15.52
CA SER A 8 -15.02 -8.32 -15.81
C SER A 8 -13.67 -8.16 -15.10
N VAL A 9 -13.16 -6.93 -15.00
CA VAL A 9 -11.91 -6.63 -14.28
C VAL A 9 -12.07 -6.86 -12.78
N VAL A 10 -13.20 -6.45 -12.19
CA VAL A 10 -13.54 -6.69 -10.77
C VAL A 10 -13.69 -8.19 -10.47
N GLY A 11 -14.25 -8.97 -11.40
CA GLY A 11 -14.38 -10.43 -11.26
C GLY A 11 -13.04 -11.17 -11.27
N ILE A 12 -12.12 -10.79 -12.16
CA ILE A 12 -10.76 -11.36 -12.23
C ILE A 12 -9.96 -10.97 -10.98
N LEU A 13 -10.11 -9.72 -10.53
CA LEU A 13 -9.56 -9.21 -9.29
C LEU A 13 -9.94 -10.09 -8.09
N LEU A 14 -11.22 -10.40 -7.93
CA LEU A 14 -11.71 -11.23 -6.82
C LEU A 14 -11.23 -12.69 -6.89
N ALA A 15 -11.07 -13.25 -8.09
CA ALA A 15 -10.66 -14.65 -8.28
C ALA A 15 -9.18 -14.90 -7.94
N VAL A 16 -8.28 -13.97 -8.28
CA VAL A 16 -6.84 -14.09 -7.96
C VAL A 16 -6.57 -14.02 -6.45
N PHE A 17 -7.44 -13.37 -5.68
CA PHE A 17 -7.29 -13.26 -4.22
C PHE A 17 -7.71 -14.50 -3.43
N MET A 18 -8.34 -15.50 -4.06
CA MET A 18 -8.70 -16.75 -3.38
C MET A 18 -7.55 -17.76 -3.34
N THR A 19 -6.46 -17.55 -4.10
CA THR A 19 -5.34 -18.51 -4.19
C THR A 19 -4.13 -18.14 -3.34
N VAL A 20 -4.15 -17.03 -2.60
CA VAL A 20 -3.04 -16.64 -1.70
C VAL A 20 -3.21 -17.36 -0.35
N ASN A 21 -2.58 -18.52 -0.23
CA ASN A 21 -2.44 -19.26 1.03
C ASN A 21 -1.50 -18.51 1.98
N ALA A 22 -2.06 -17.74 2.91
CA ALA A 22 -1.40 -17.34 4.15
C ALA A 22 -2.50 -17.10 5.19
N ASP A 23 -2.63 -18.00 6.18
CA ASP A 23 -3.47 -17.90 7.38
C ASP A 23 -4.58 -16.82 7.36
N ALA A 24 -5.59 -17.03 6.51
CA ALA A 24 -6.65 -16.07 6.24
C ALA A 24 -7.66 -15.90 7.41
N ASN A 25 -7.39 -16.50 8.57
CA ASN A 25 -8.33 -16.55 9.70
C ASN A 25 -8.02 -15.57 10.85
N THR A 26 -6.96 -14.75 10.75
CA THR A 26 -6.73 -13.70 11.75
C THR A 26 -7.55 -12.44 11.41
N GLU A 27 -8.10 -11.77 12.43
CA GLU A 27 -8.84 -10.50 12.24
C GLU A 27 -7.97 -9.40 11.60
N ILE A 28 -6.65 -9.46 11.81
CA ILE A 28 -5.67 -8.57 11.18
C ILE A 28 -5.65 -8.81 9.66
N ALA A 29 -5.53 -10.08 9.21
CA ALA A 29 -5.53 -10.40 7.78
C ALA A 29 -6.83 -9.97 7.09
N LYS A 30 -7.99 -10.13 7.75
CA LYS A 30 -9.27 -9.64 7.21
C LYS A 30 -9.30 -8.12 7.05
N LYS A 31 -8.79 -7.37 8.03
CA LYS A 31 -8.67 -5.91 7.96
C LYS A 31 -7.74 -5.46 6.82
N ILE A 32 -6.59 -6.14 6.65
CA ILE A 32 -5.65 -5.85 5.55
C ILE A 32 -6.34 -6.08 4.21
N LYS A 33 -6.98 -7.23 4.05
CA LYS A 33 -7.70 -7.58 2.82
C LYS A 33 -8.78 -6.57 2.48
N LYS A 34 -9.60 -6.17 3.46
CA LYS A 34 -10.66 -5.17 3.25
C LYS A 34 -10.08 -3.81 2.84
N ALA A 35 -9.02 -3.36 3.50
CA ALA A 35 -8.34 -2.11 3.16
C ALA A 35 -7.76 -2.16 1.73
N PHE A 36 -7.11 -3.26 1.38
CA PHE A 36 -6.54 -3.46 0.05
C PHE A 36 -7.62 -3.44 -1.06
N VAL A 37 -8.74 -4.14 -0.86
CA VAL A 37 -9.87 -4.11 -1.82
C VAL A 37 -10.40 -2.69 -2.00
N GLY A 38 -10.56 -1.92 -0.91
CA GLY A 38 -10.98 -0.53 -0.97
C GLY A 38 -10.03 0.33 -1.82
N VAL A 39 -8.73 0.20 -1.59
CA VAL A 39 -7.69 0.90 -2.38
C VAL A 39 -7.75 0.54 -3.85
N VAL A 40 -7.88 -0.74 -4.20
CA VAL A 40 -7.94 -1.16 -5.60
C VAL A 40 -9.16 -0.57 -6.30
N VAL A 41 -10.32 -0.59 -5.63
CA VAL A 41 -11.54 0.01 -6.20
C VAL A 41 -11.36 1.52 -6.39
N ALA A 42 -10.74 2.21 -5.44
CA ALA A 42 -10.57 3.66 -5.47
C ALA A 42 -9.47 4.13 -6.46
N CYS A 43 -8.45 3.31 -6.71
CA CYS A 43 -7.22 3.72 -7.40
C CYS A 43 -6.90 2.93 -8.67
N ASN A 44 -7.82 2.09 -9.16
CA ASN A 44 -7.58 1.29 -10.37
C ASN A 44 -7.30 2.12 -11.63
N ASP A 45 -7.71 3.38 -11.68
CA ASP A 45 -7.42 4.28 -12.81
C ASP A 45 -5.95 4.72 -12.85
N LYS A 46 -5.19 4.50 -11.76
CA LYS A 46 -3.77 4.86 -11.65
C LYS A 46 -2.82 3.75 -12.10
N ILE A 47 -3.34 2.57 -12.44
CA ILE A 47 -2.53 1.40 -12.74
C ILE A 47 -3.11 0.59 -13.89
N THR A 48 -2.27 0.18 -14.82
CA THR A 48 -2.69 -0.75 -15.87
C THR A 48 -2.94 -2.16 -15.31
N PRO A 49 -3.84 -2.96 -15.91
CA PRO A 49 -4.07 -4.34 -15.48
C PRO A 49 -2.78 -5.18 -15.46
N GLU A 50 -1.86 -4.95 -16.40
CA GLU A 50 -0.57 -5.64 -16.44
C GLU A 50 0.31 -5.32 -15.22
N ASN A 51 0.50 -4.04 -14.91
CA ASN A 51 1.29 -3.63 -13.75
C ASN A 51 0.62 -4.02 -12.43
N PHE A 52 -0.72 -4.05 -12.41
CA PHE A 52 -1.49 -4.52 -11.27
C PHE A 52 -1.33 -6.04 -11.06
N MET A 53 -1.32 -6.85 -12.12
CA MET A 53 -1.03 -8.27 -12.01
C MET A 53 0.40 -8.53 -11.51
N LYS A 54 1.39 -7.76 -11.98
CA LYS A 54 2.77 -7.83 -11.45
C LYS A 54 2.82 -7.48 -9.96
N LEU A 55 2.05 -6.48 -9.54
CA LEU A 55 1.92 -6.09 -8.14
C LEU A 55 1.37 -7.24 -7.27
N ILE A 56 0.34 -7.95 -7.72
CA ILE A 56 -0.21 -9.10 -6.98
C ILE A 56 0.77 -10.27 -6.96
N GLN A 57 1.40 -10.58 -8.09
CA GLN A 57 2.27 -11.75 -8.23
C GLN A 57 3.57 -11.60 -7.44
N ASN A 58 4.09 -10.38 -7.32
CA ASN A 58 5.31 -10.12 -6.58
C ASN A 58 5.31 -8.72 -5.92
N PRO A 59 4.62 -8.56 -4.78
CA PRO A 59 4.59 -7.31 -4.03
C PRO A 59 6.00 -6.85 -3.59
N ALA A 60 6.95 -7.78 -3.43
CA ALA A 60 8.32 -7.48 -3.03
C ALA A 60 9.20 -7.00 -4.21
N ALA A 61 8.95 -7.51 -5.43
CA ALA A 61 9.65 -7.07 -6.65
C ALA A 61 9.01 -5.84 -7.29
N MET A 62 8.26 -5.03 -6.51
CA MET A 62 7.84 -3.70 -6.89
C MET A 62 9.06 -2.85 -7.30
N SER A 63 9.52 -2.94 -8.54
CA SER A 63 10.35 -1.89 -9.14
C SER A 63 9.50 -0.61 -9.17
N SER A 64 10.10 0.51 -8.77
CA SER A 64 9.43 1.80 -8.92
C SER A 64 9.23 2.07 -10.41
N ASN A 65 7.99 2.31 -10.80
CA ASN A 65 7.67 2.89 -12.10
C ASN A 65 6.59 3.95 -11.86
N SER A 66 6.39 4.84 -12.84
CA SER A 66 5.51 6.00 -12.66
C SER A 66 4.07 5.60 -12.30
N GLU A 67 3.50 4.57 -12.95
CA GLU A 67 2.15 4.08 -12.64
C GLU A 67 2.04 3.51 -11.22
N LEU A 68 2.97 2.63 -10.84
CA LEU A 68 2.99 2.02 -9.51
C LEU A 68 3.20 3.06 -8.41
N ASN A 69 4.01 4.07 -8.67
CA ASN A 69 4.24 5.18 -7.75
C ASN A 69 2.95 5.99 -7.56
N CYS A 70 2.24 6.31 -8.63
CA CYS A 70 0.97 7.02 -8.55
C CYS A 70 -0.16 6.19 -7.94
N PHE A 71 -0.19 4.87 -8.19
CA PHE A 71 -1.11 3.97 -7.51
C PHE A 71 -0.87 3.97 -5.99
N LYS A 72 0.39 3.94 -5.55
CA LYS A 72 0.75 4.02 -4.11
C LYS A 72 0.43 5.37 -3.50
N ALA A 73 0.64 6.46 -4.24
CA ALA A 73 0.23 7.79 -3.81
C ALA A 73 -1.29 7.86 -3.61
N CYS A 74 -2.08 7.39 -4.59
CA CYS A 74 -3.54 7.29 -4.47
C CYS A 74 -3.95 6.42 -3.28
N ALA A 75 -3.32 5.26 -3.10
CA ALA A 75 -3.58 4.38 -1.96
C ALA A 75 -3.34 5.11 -0.62
N ALA A 76 -2.18 5.79 -0.49
CA ALA A 76 -1.82 6.53 0.71
C ALA A 76 -2.79 7.69 0.97
N THR A 77 -3.22 8.41 -0.06
CA THR A 77 -4.23 9.47 0.06
C THR A 77 -5.60 8.90 0.47
N HIS A 78 -6.02 7.77 -0.11
CA HIS A 78 -7.29 7.12 0.21
C HIS A 78 -7.38 6.67 1.67
N VAL A 79 -6.24 6.27 2.25
CA VAL A 79 -6.13 5.93 3.68
C VAL A 79 -5.59 7.08 4.53
N GLU A 80 -5.62 8.33 4.03
CA GLU A 80 -5.24 9.55 4.75
C GLU A 80 -3.78 9.59 5.25
N LEU A 81 -2.95 8.68 4.78
CA LEU A 81 -1.50 8.68 5.04
C LEU A 81 -0.78 9.71 4.19
N MET A 82 -1.42 10.25 3.15
CA MET A 82 -0.89 11.32 2.32
C MET A 82 -1.89 12.47 2.22
N LYS A 83 -1.40 13.69 2.40
CA LYS A 83 -2.17 14.93 2.29
C LYS A 83 -1.26 16.02 1.74
N ASP A 84 -1.78 16.83 0.82
CA ASP A 84 -1.05 17.92 0.16
C ASP A 84 0.30 17.46 -0.42
N GLY A 85 0.28 16.26 -1.03
CA GLY A 85 1.46 15.60 -1.61
C GLY A 85 2.49 15.10 -0.61
N LYS A 86 2.20 15.08 0.70
CA LYS A 86 3.14 14.68 1.76
C LYS A 86 2.61 13.53 2.60
N LEU A 87 3.49 12.60 2.94
CA LEU A 87 3.20 11.54 3.89
C LEU A 87 3.07 12.11 5.31
N GLN A 88 2.01 11.70 6.00
CA GLN A 88 1.64 12.13 7.35
C GLN A 88 2.14 11.07 8.35
N ILE A 89 3.31 11.30 8.95
CA ILE A 89 3.92 10.30 9.85
C ILE A 89 3.11 10.08 11.11
N GLU A 90 2.43 11.11 11.60
CA GLU A 90 1.57 11.05 12.78
C GLU A 90 0.36 10.13 12.53
N VAL A 91 -0.26 10.24 11.35
CA VAL A 91 -1.37 9.35 10.93
C VAL A 91 -0.86 7.92 10.72
N PHE A 92 0.36 7.76 10.21
CA PHE A 92 1.00 6.44 10.11
C PHE A 92 1.18 5.79 11.48
N GLU A 93 1.69 6.53 12.46
CA GLU A 93 1.84 6.04 13.83
C GLU A 93 0.49 5.63 14.44
N GLU A 94 -0.53 6.47 14.30
CA GLU A 94 -1.88 6.18 14.78
C GLU A 94 -2.42 4.89 14.15
N ARG A 95 -2.31 4.76 12.83
CA ARG A 95 -2.80 3.59 12.10
C ARG A 95 -2.05 2.33 12.49
N VAL A 96 -0.72 2.35 12.60
CA VAL A 96 0.05 1.17 13.04
C VAL A 96 -0.35 0.72 14.44
N ASN A 97 -0.50 1.64 15.38
CA ASN A 97 -0.92 1.31 16.75
C ASN A 97 -2.35 0.76 16.77
N SER A 98 -3.27 1.35 16.01
CA SER A 98 -4.66 0.88 15.87
C SER A 98 -4.75 -0.51 15.23
N PHE A 99 -3.87 -0.79 14.26
CA PHE A 99 -3.88 -2.04 13.50
C PHE A 99 -3.31 -3.22 14.28
N LEU A 100 -2.23 -2.97 15.04
CA LEU A 100 -1.48 -4.02 15.74
C LEU A 100 -2.01 -4.31 17.15
N GLY A 101 -2.71 -3.36 17.77
CA GLY A 101 -3.20 -3.50 19.14
C GLY A 101 -2.13 -3.26 20.20
N ASP A 102 -2.57 -3.10 21.46
CA ASP A 102 -1.71 -2.76 22.60
C ASP A 102 -0.68 -3.86 22.93
N ASP A 103 -0.98 -5.12 22.60
CA ASP A 103 -0.14 -6.30 22.81
C ASP A 103 1.11 -6.32 21.92
N LYS A 104 1.13 -5.51 20.86
CA LYS A 104 2.22 -5.46 19.87
C LYS A 104 2.96 -4.13 19.82
N LYS A 105 2.93 -3.35 20.90
CA LYS A 105 3.61 -2.04 21.02
C LYS A 105 5.08 -2.03 20.61
N ASN A 106 5.84 -3.08 20.96
CA ASN A 106 7.25 -3.18 20.58
C ASN A 106 7.41 -3.31 19.06
N MET A 107 6.55 -4.08 18.40
CA MET A 107 6.54 -4.23 16.94
C MET A 107 6.10 -2.92 16.26
N ALA A 108 5.07 -2.27 16.79
CA ALA A 108 4.63 -0.96 16.31
C ALA A 108 5.78 0.07 16.37
N LYS A 109 6.51 0.13 17.50
CA LYS A 109 7.66 1.02 17.68
C LYS A 109 8.78 0.75 16.67
N ILE A 110 9.07 -0.51 16.37
CA ILE A 110 10.07 -0.89 15.36
C ILE A 110 9.64 -0.40 13.97
N ILE A 111 8.40 -0.68 13.56
CA ILE A 111 7.86 -0.27 12.25
C ILE A 111 7.90 1.25 12.12
N ILE A 112 7.47 1.98 13.14
CA ILE A 112 7.48 3.45 13.16
C ILE A 112 8.90 4.00 13.03
N ASN A 113 9.85 3.45 13.80
CA ASN A 113 11.24 3.92 13.79
C ASN A 113 11.93 3.68 12.44
N VAL A 114 11.62 2.56 11.77
CA VAL A 114 12.10 2.27 10.41
C VAL A 114 11.46 3.20 9.38
N THR A 115 10.18 3.52 9.55
CA THR A 115 9.40 4.30 8.57
C THR A 115 9.70 5.80 8.61
N LYS A 116 9.91 6.37 9.80
CA LYS A 116 10.21 7.80 10.03
C LYS A 116 11.27 8.40 9.10
N PRO A 117 12.49 7.86 9.00
CA PRO A 117 13.51 8.42 8.13
C PRO A 117 13.10 8.40 6.66
N CYS A 118 12.38 7.35 6.23
CA CYS A 118 11.90 7.25 4.85
C CYS A 118 10.81 8.25 4.51
N VAL A 119 9.90 8.56 5.45
CA VAL A 119 8.92 9.63 5.26
C VAL A 119 9.61 10.98 5.11
N LYS A 120 10.63 11.25 5.93
CA LYS A 120 11.39 12.50 5.86
C LYS A 120 12.15 12.63 4.54
N GLU A 121 12.81 11.57 4.07
CA GLU A 121 13.50 11.53 2.77
C GLU A 121 12.50 11.72 1.61
N ALA A 122 11.38 11.00 1.64
CA ALA A 122 10.37 11.04 0.60
C ALA A 122 9.71 12.42 0.43
N ASN A 123 9.34 13.08 1.54
CA ASN A 123 8.64 14.37 1.55
C ASN A 123 9.49 15.56 1.03
N GLN A 124 10.74 15.32 0.64
CA GLN A 124 11.58 16.29 -0.07
C GLN A 124 11.35 16.28 -1.59
N SER A 125 10.54 15.35 -2.10
CA SER A 125 10.27 15.18 -3.53
C SER A 125 9.17 16.13 -4.04
N GLY A 126 9.02 16.22 -5.36
CA GLY A 126 8.17 17.22 -6.01
C GLY A 126 6.67 16.94 -5.93
N ASN A 127 6.22 15.79 -6.47
CA ASN A 127 4.79 15.42 -6.51
C ASN A 127 4.50 14.15 -5.69
N GLU A 128 3.21 13.88 -5.47
CA GLU A 128 2.73 12.75 -4.67
C GLU A 128 3.22 11.38 -5.14
N CYS A 129 3.31 11.16 -6.45
CA CYS A 129 3.84 9.92 -7.01
C CYS A 129 5.33 9.78 -6.72
N ASP A 130 6.11 10.85 -6.88
CA ASP A 130 7.54 10.85 -6.57
C ASP A 130 7.78 10.59 -5.07
N VAL A 131 6.97 11.21 -4.21
CA VAL A 131 7.00 10.96 -2.76
C VAL A 131 6.74 9.48 -2.46
N ALA A 132 5.69 8.89 -3.03
CA ALA A 132 5.40 7.47 -2.83
C ALA A 132 6.50 6.54 -3.36
N GLY A 133 7.09 6.88 -4.51
CA GLY A 133 8.21 6.15 -5.10
C GLY A 133 9.48 6.21 -4.23
N LYS A 134 9.86 7.41 -3.78
CA LYS A 134 11.04 7.64 -2.92
C LYS A 134 10.88 6.99 -1.56
N PHE A 135 9.67 7.05 -1.00
CA PHE A 135 9.34 6.34 0.23
C PHE A 135 9.61 4.84 0.07
N GLN A 136 9.11 4.23 -0.99
CA GLN A 136 9.30 2.81 -1.25
C GLN A 136 10.77 2.43 -1.52
N GLU A 137 11.50 3.26 -2.27
CA GLU A 137 12.95 3.09 -2.50
C GLU A 137 13.72 3.11 -1.17
N CYS A 138 13.37 4.02 -0.26
CA CYS A 138 13.95 4.05 1.07
C CYS A 138 13.59 2.79 1.88
N MET A 139 12.33 2.36 1.88
CA MET A 139 11.91 1.18 2.65
C MET A 139 12.61 -0.12 2.22
N LYS A 140 12.99 -0.25 0.94
CA LYS A 140 13.79 -1.40 0.45
C LYS A 140 15.14 -1.52 1.14
N LYS A 141 15.75 -0.41 1.59
CA LYS A 141 17.04 -0.39 2.30
C LYS A 141 16.96 -1.14 3.63
N PHE A 142 15.76 -1.24 4.22
CA PHE A 142 15.55 -1.81 5.55
C PHE A 142 15.15 -3.28 5.54
N HIS A 143 15.12 -3.94 4.38
CA HIS A 143 14.85 -5.37 4.21
C HIS A 143 13.86 -5.89 5.25
N VAL A 144 12.65 -5.30 5.29
CA VAL A 144 11.56 -5.81 6.14
C VAL A 144 10.93 -6.94 5.33
N PRO A 145 11.30 -8.21 5.55
CA PRO A 145 10.68 -9.30 4.84
C PRO A 145 9.33 -9.50 5.52
N TYR A 146 8.25 -9.13 4.84
CA TYR A 146 6.87 -9.35 5.29
C TYR A 146 6.40 -8.45 6.45
N LEU A 147 5.82 -7.32 6.06
CA LEU A 147 4.41 -7.10 6.38
C LEU A 147 3.57 -7.61 5.21
#